data_AF-A0A9J6F9K8-F1
#
_entry.id   AF-A0A9J6F9K8-F1
#
_cell.length_a   1.000
_cell.length_b   1.000
_cell.length_c   1.000
_cell.angle_alpha   90.00
_cell.angle_beta   90.00
_cell.angle_gamma   90.00
#
_symmetry.space_group_name_H-M   'P 1'
#
loop_
_entity.id
_entity.type
_entity.pdbx_description
1 polymer ?
#
loop_
_entity_poly.entity_id
_entity_poly.type
_entity_poly.pdbx_seq_one_letter_code
_entity_poly.pdbx_strand_id
1 'polypeptide(L)'
;MFPLLQQLAISLLTLPVSNAAAERVLSHVSLTKTDLLSKMSLDMLENILCVNCGVTRNGKRCNDFTESEILLEWFNTAALYSSTADCAPNE
;
A
#
# COMPACT_ATOMS: atom_id res chain seq x y z
N MET A 1 -21.44 31.15 -7.05
CA MET A 1 -20.34 30.20 -6.78
C MET A 1 -20.17 29.35 -8.03
N PHE A 2 -18.96 29.21 -8.59
CA PHE A 2 -18.72 28.53 -9.87
C PHE A 2 -18.26 27.08 -9.65
N PRO A 3 -19.16 26.08 -9.65
CA PRO A 3 -18.82 24.70 -9.28
C PRO A 3 -17.84 24.05 -10.27
N LEU A 4 -17.96 24.37 -11.55
CA LEU A 4 -17.06 23.86 -12.61
C LEU A 4 -15.62 24.37 -12.41
N LEU A 5 -15.47 25.65 -12.07
CA LEU A 5 -14.17 26.27 -11.84
C LEU A 5 -13.51 25.69 -10.58
N GLN A 6 -14.30 25.41 -9.55
CA GLN A 6 -13.82 24.80 -8.32
C GLN A 6 -13.32 23.37 -8.56
N GLN A 7 -14.07 22.54 -9.29
CA GLN A 7 -13.64 21.18 -9.62
C GLN A 7 -12.38 21.18 -10.50
N LEU A 8 -12.32 22.07 -11.49
CA LEU A 8 -11.16 22.21 -12.37
C LEU A 8 -9.92 22.67 -11.58
N ALA A 9 -10.07 23.66 -10.69
CA ALA A 9 -8.96 24.13 -9.88
C ALA A 9 -8.44 23.03 -8.95
N ILE A 10 -9.33 22.29 -8.30
CA ILE A 10 -8.94 21.18 -7.41
C ILE A 10 -8.22 20.08 -8.20
N SER A 11 -8.77 19.64 -9.33
CA SER A 11 -8.15 18.56 -10.13
C SER A 11 -6.77 18.97 -10.66
N LEU A 12 -6.64 20.20 -11.14
CA LEU A 12 -5.36 20.75 -11.63
C LEU A 12 -4.32 20.87 -10.52
N LEU A 13 -4.73 21.31 -9.32
CA LEU A 13 -3.85 21.46 -8.15
C LEU A 13 -3.47 20.12 -7.51
N THR A 14 -4.28 19.07 -7.69
CA THR A 14 -3.95 17.71 -7.21
C THR A 14 -3.03 16.94 -8.16
N LEU A 15 -2.83 17.43 -9.39
CA LEU A 15 -1.99 16.76 -10.36
C LEU A 15 -0.51 16.93 -9.97
N PRO A 16 0.28 15.84 -9.89
CA PRO A 16 1.71 15.96 -9.66
C PRO A 16 2.36 16.67 -10.85
N VAL A 17 2.98 17.82 -10.58
CA VAL A 17 3.60 18.69 -11.60
C VAL A 17 4.92 18.10 -12.14
N SER A 18 5.50 17.11 -11.45
CA SER A 18 6.82 16.55 -11.78
C SER A 18 6.86 15.03 -11.64
N ASN A 19 7.67 14.41 -12.51
CA ASN A 19 8.03 12.99 -12.44
C ASN A 19 8.69 12.61 -11.11
N ALA A 20 9.24 13.59 -10.37
CA ALA A 20 9.76 13.39 -9.02
C ALA A 20 8.75 12.75 -8.06
N ALA A 21 7.44 12.97 -8.27
CA ALA A 21 6.40 12.28 -7.50
C ALA A 21 6.36 10.77 -7.79
N ALA A 22 6.49 10.37 -9.06
CA ALA A 22 6.57 8.97 -9.46
C ALA A 22 7.90 8.34 -9.00
N GLU A 23 9.02 9.06 -9.13
CA GLU A 23 10.33 8.61 -8.64
C GLU A 23 10.34 8.41 -7.13
N ARG A 24 9.62 9.24 -6.38
CA ARG A 24 9.43 9.04 -4.93
C ARG A 24 8.65 7.76 -4.63
N VAL A 25 7.59 7.47 -5.37
CA VAL A 25 6.85 6.19 -5.23
C VAL A 25 7.76 5.01 -5.58
N LEU A 26 8.54 5.10 -6.67
CA LEU A 26 9.50 4.07 -7.06
C LEU A 26 10.62 3.87 -6.03
N SER A 27 11.03 4.93 -5.32
CA SER A 27 11.95 4.85 -4.19
C SER A 27 11.33 4.15 -2.98
N HIS A 28 10.05 4.39 -2.68
CA HIS A 28 9.33 3.63 -1.66
C HIS A 28 9.16 2.15 -2.03
N VAL A 29 8.94 1.87 -3.32
CA VAL A 29 8.89 0.50 -3.86
C VAL A 29 10.23 -0.19 -3.67
N SER A 30 11.35 0.47 -3.99
CA SER A 30 12.69 -0.12 -3.86
C SER A 30 13.10 -0.34 -2.40
N LEU A 31 12.68 0.53 -1.47
CA LEU A 31 12.86 0.31 -0.02
C LEU A 31 12.05 -0.89 0.50
N THR A 32 10.85 -1.10 -0.06
CA THR A 32 9.98 -2.23 0.30
C THR A 32 10.48 -3.54 -0.31
N LYS A 33 11.08 -3.46 -1.51
CA LYS A 33 11.66 -4.58 -2.25
C LYS A 33 13.12 -4.82 -1.84
N THR A 34 13.33 -5.41 -0.67
CA THR A 34 14.64 -5.93 -0.26
C THR A 34 14.98 -7.23 -1.02
N ASP A 35 16.25 -7.65 -1.07
CA ASP A 35 16.68 -8.85 -1.83
C ASP A 35 15.89 -10.13 -1.46
N LEU A 36 15.44 -10.24 -0.21
CA LEU A 36 14.62 -11.37 0.27
C LEU A 36 13.15 -11.29 -0.22
N LEU A 37 12.68 -10.09 -0.53
CA LEU A 37 11.30 -9.76 -0.95
C LEU A 37 11.21 -9.44 -2.45
N SER A 38 12.32 -9.52 -3.19
CA SER A 38 12.38 -9.25 -4.63
C SER A 38 11.47 -10.16 -5.48
N LYS A 39 11.05 -11.29 -4.91
CA LYS A 39 10.13 -12.27 -5.52
C LYS A 39 8.65 -12.06 -5.15
N MET A 40 8.29 -10.98 -4.46
CA MET A 40 6.88 -10.67 -4.18
C MET A 40 6.08 -10.53 -5.48
N SER A 41 4.85 -11.06 -5.48
CA SER A 41 3.89 -10.79 -6.56
C SER A 41 3.56 -9.29 -6.60
N LEU A 42 3.20 -8.79 -7.79
CA LEU A 42 2.82 -7.39 -7.95
C LEU A 42 1.62 -7.02 -7.06
N ASP A 43 0.67 -7.94 -6.90
CA ASP A 43 -0.51 -7.74 -6.04
C ASP A 43 -0.10 -7.57 -4.56
N MET A 44 0.86 -8.35 -4.09
CA MET A 44 1.36 -8.22 -2.71
C MET A 44 2.09 -6.90 -2.51
N LEU A 45 2.90 -6.49 -3.49
CA LEU A 45 3.63 -5.22 -3.48
C LEU A 45 2.67 -4.02 -3.48
N GLU A 46 1.62 -4.05 -4.31
CA GLU A 46 0.59 -3.02 -4.37
C GLU A 46 -0.14 -2.88 -3.03
N ASN A 47 -0.53 -4.00 -2.43
CA ASN A 47 -1.21 -4.01 -1.13
C ASN A 47 -0.32 -3.42 -0.02
N ILE A 48 0.96 -3.78 0.03
CA ILE A 48 1.91 -3.24 1.02
C ILE A 48 2.11 -1.73 0.83
N LEU A 49 2.26 -1.27 -0.42
CA LEU A 49 2.36 0.15 -0.73
C LEU A 49 1.09 0.91 -0.33
N CYS A 50 -0.08 0.33 -0.58
CA CYS A 50 -1.38 0.93 -0.22
C CYS A 50 -1.50 1.10 1.30
N VAL A 51 -1.14 0.07 2.08
CA VAL A 51 -1.11 0.13 3.55
C VAL A 51 -0.14 1.20 4.04
N ASN A 52 1.09 1.23 3.51
CA ASN A 52 2.10 2.23 3.88
C ASN A 52 1.65 3.67 3.58
N CYS A 53 1.05 3.89 2.41
CA CYS A 53 0.46 5.17 2.03
C CYS A 53 -0.69 5.57 2.98
N GLY A 54 -1.57 4.63 3.33
CA GLY A 54 -2.68 4.86 4.25
C GLY A 54 -2.23 5.24 5.67
N VAL A 55 -1.24 4.53 6.20
CA VAL A 55 -0.65 4.80 7.52
C VAL A 55 0.05 6.17 7.54
N THR A 56 0.82 6.48 6.50
CA THR A 56 1.53 7.77 6.34
C THR A 56 0.54 8.93 6.21
N ARG A 57 -0.53 8.77 5.44
CA ARG A 57 -1.58 9.80 5.25
C ARG A 57 -2.29 10.14 6.56
N ASN A 58 -2.45 9.15 7.44
CA ASN A 58 -3.04 9.33 8.77
C ASN A 58 -2.05 9.84 9.82
N GLY A 59 -0.81 10.17 9.43
CA GLY A 59 0.22 10.70 10.32
C GLY A 59 0.75 9.69 11.34
N LYS A 60 0.44 8.40 11.18
CA LYS A 60 0.94 7.32 12.03
C LYS A 60 2.21 6.74 11.41
N ARG A 61 3.14 6.27 12.24
CA ARG A 61 4.28 5.45 11.78
C ARG A 61 3.98 3.98 12.05
N CYS A 62 4.71 3.08 11.38
CA CYS A 62 4.54 1.64 11.59
C CYS A 62 4.74 1.23 13.06
N ASN A 63 5.56 1.98 13.80
CA ASN A 63 5.82 1.75 15.22
C ASN A 63 4.67 2.19 16.14
N ASP A 64 3.80 3.08 15.66
CA ASP A 64 2.65 3.60 16.40
C ASP A 64 1.36 2.86 16.04
N PHE A 65 1.50 1.77 15.26
CA PHE A 65 0.38 0.94 14.88
C PHE A 65 -0.09 0.12 16.07
N THR A 66 -1.19 0.56 16.67
CA THR A 66 -1.93 -0.23 17.65
C THR A 66 -2.94 -1.10 16.92
N GLU A 67 -2.76 -2.42 17.03
CA GLU A 67 -3.67 -3.41 16.47
C GLU A 67 -5.09 -3.19 16.99
N SER A 68 -6.06 -3.12 16.06
CA SER A 68 -7.48 -3.13 16.42
C SER A 68 -7.92 -4.57 16.65
N GLU A 69 -8.77 -4.80 17.63
CA GLU A 69 -9.31 -6.13 17.97
C GLU A 69 -9.99 -6.80 16.76
N ILE A 70 -10.63 -5.99 15.91
CA ILE A 70 -11.27 -6.41 14.65
C ILE A 70 -10.23 -6.94 13.65
N LEU A 71 -9.04 -6.35 13.65
CA LEU A 71 -7.96 -6.70 12.72
C LEU A 71 -7.31 -8.03 13.16
N LEU A 72 -7.18 -8.24 14.47
CA LEU A 72 -6.78 -9.53 15.05
C LEU A 72 -7.80 -10.62 14.76
N GLU A 73 -9.09 -10.33 14.86
CA GLU A 73 -10.16 -11.27 14.49
C GLU A 73 -10.04 -11.66 13.00
N TRP A 74 -9.80 -10.69 12.13
CA TRP A 74 -9.54 -10.94 10.70
C TRP A 74 -8.33 -11.84 10.47
N PHE A 75 -7.21 -11.59 11.14
CA PHE A 75 -6.02 -12.46 11.04
C PHE A 75 -6.27 -13.90 11.49
N ASN A 76 -7.17 -14.08 12.45
CA ASN A 76 -7.54 -15.40 12.97
C ASN A 76 -8.60 -16.10 12.10
N THR A 77 -9.15 -15.46 11.07
CA THR A 77 -10.08 -16.13 10.15
C THR A 77 -9.34 -17.09 9.21
N ALA A 78 -9.91 -18.28 9.02
CA ALA A 78 -9.40 -19.30 8.09
C ALA A 78 -9.34 -18.83 6.62
N ALA A 79 -9.93 -17.68 6.28
CA ALA A 79 -9.90 -17.07 4.95
C ALA A 79 -8.50 -16.59 4.52
N LEU A 80 -7.61 -16.27 5.47
CA LEU A 80 -6.23 -15.86 5.16
C LEU A 80 -5.28 -17.06 4.93
N TYR A 81 -5.56 -18.19 5.58
CA TYR A 81 -4.73 -19.40 5.50
C TYR A 81 -5.26 -20.44 4.50
N SER A 82 -6.41 -20.20 3.86
CA SER A 82 -7.00 -21.13 2.88
C SER A 82 -6.27 -21.15 1.54
N SER A 83 -5.32 -20.23 1.30
CA SER A 83 -4.43 -20.22 0.13
C SER A 83 -3.08 -20.89 0.45
N THR A 84 -3.11 -22.16 0.87
CA THR A 84 -1.93 -23.02 0.87
C THR A 84 -2.12 -24.17 -0.12
N ALA A 85 -2.40 -23.83 -1.39
CA ALA A 85 -2.43 -24.82 -2.47
C ALA A 85 -1.19 -24.81 -3.38
N ASP A 86 -0.33 -23.78 -3.33
CA ASP A 86 0.74 -23.62 -4.35
C ASP A 86 2.20 -23.57 -3.83
N CYS A 87 2.44 -23.94 -2.58
CA CYS A 87 3.81 -24.07 -2.05
C CYS A 87 4.09 -25.49 -1.53
N ALA A 88 3.87 -26.50 -2.37
CA ALA A 88 4.53 -27.80 -2.15
C ALA A 88 5.95 -27.73 -2.75
N PRO A 89 7.01 -28.09 -1.99
CA PRO A 89 8.32 -28.30 -2.60
C PRO A 89 8.18 -29.50 -3.55
N ASN A 90 8.45 -29.28 -4.83
CA ASN A 90 8.58 -30.36 -5.79
C ASN A 90 9.77 -31.23 -5.36
N GLU A 91 9.48 -32.45 -4.91
CA GLU A 91 10.46 -33.54 -4.70
C GLU A 91 11.07 -34.01 -6.03
#